data_AF-A0A0G2ARN8-F1
#
_entry.id   AF-A0A0G2ARN8-F1
#
_cell.length_a   1.000
_cell.length_b   1.000
_cell.length_c   1.000
_cell.angle_alpha   90.00
_cell.angle_beta   90.00
_cell.angle_gamma   90.00
#
_symmetry.space_group_name_H-M   'P 1'
#
loop_
_entity.id
_entity.type
_entity.pdbx_description
1 polymer ?
#
loop_
_entity_poly.entity_id
_entity_poly.type
_entity_poly.pdbx_seq_one_letter_code
_entity_poly.pdbx_strand_id
1 'polypeptide(L)'
;MHSGCIFGDAFHSLHCDCGQQKNAAMEAIKRHGHGVFLYSPFQEGRGHGIEVKIAEMAIQREKKLDTVDAFTLMGLEPDIRTYEREIQALEDLGIPKKIIHFSGNPNKRAALEQGGYIIADQYEWTAPLGDLATAERDLKKSRLNYDYRRRDEQ
;
A
#
# COMPACT_ATOMS: atom_id res chain seq x y z
N MET A 1 -4.81 4.23 -5.02
CA MET A 1 -3.39 4.20 -5.44
C MET A 1 -2.75 2.92 -4.90
N HIS A 2 -2.41 2.00 -5.79
CA HIS A 2 -1.81 0.71 -5.47
C HIS A 2 -0.34 0.71 -5.89
N SER A 3 0.56 0.59 -4.91
CA SER A 3 1.99 0.42 -5.18
C SER A 3 2.22 -1.00 -5.68
N GLY A 4 2.86 -1.15 -6.84
CA GLY A 4 3.09 -2.46 -7.44
C GLY A 4 3.78 -3.43 -6.50
N CYS A 5 3.29 -4.67 -6.46
CA CYS A 5 3.85 -5.76 -5.66
C CYS A 5 3.69 -7.07 -6.43
N ILE A 6 4.67 -7.47 -7.24
CA ILE A 6 4.57 -8.67 -8.10
C ILE A 6 4.28 -9.93 -7.28
N PHE A 7 4.86 -10.00 -6.08
CA PHE A 7 4.67 -11.11 -5.15
C PHE A 7 3.21 -11.27 -4.72
N GLY A 8 2.54 -10.19 -4.35
CA GLY A 8 1.12 -10.23 -3.96
C GLY A 8 0.18 -10.23 -5.17
N ASP A 9 0.49 -9.41 -6.17
CA ASP A 9 -0.39 -9.11 -7.30
C ASP A 9 -0.49 -10.27 -8.28
N ALA A 10 0.61 -10.99 -8.51
CA ALA A 10 0.73 -12.06 -9.50
C ALA A 10 1.07 -13.43 -8.89
N PHE A 11 1.97 -13.48 -7.90
CA PHE A 11 2.39 -14.74 -7.28
C PHE A 11 1.55 -15.16 -6.06
N HIS A 12 0.54 -14.37 -5.69
CA HIS A 12 -0.37 -14.68 -4.57
C HIS A 12 0.36 -14.97 -3.24
N SER A 13 1.42 -14.21 -2.96
CA SER A 13 2.23 -14.35 -1.76
C SER A 13 1.38 -14.34 -0.48
N LEU A 14 1.68 -15.28 0.42
CA LEU A 14 1.08 -15.37 1.76
C LEU A 14 1.78 -14.47 2.80
N HIS A 15 2.88 -13.81 2.41
CA HIS A 15 3.67 -12.93 3.29
C HIS A 15 3.17 -11.48 3.31
N CYS A 16 2.26 -11.11 2.42
CA CYS A 16 1.72 -9.76 2.33
C CYS A 16 0.25 -9.78 1.97
N ASP A 17 -0.41 -8.63 2.15
CA ASP A 17 -1.81 -8.42 1.85
C ASP A 17 -2.07 -7.70 0.52
N CYS A 18 -1.02 -7.41 -0.26
CA CYS A 18 -1.12 -6.57 -1.46
C CYS A 18 -2.12 -7.12 -2.49
N GLY A 19 -2.12 -8.43 -2.74
CA GLY A 19 -3.05 -9.04 -3.70
C GLY A 19 -4.50 -8.94 -3.25
N GLN A 20 -4.75 -9.11 -1.95
CA GLN A 20 -6.07 -9.00 -1.35
C GLN A 20 -6.55 -7.54 -1.35
N GLN A 21 -5.68 -6.59 -1.00
CA GLN A 21 -5.98 -5.15 -1.07
C GLN A 21 -6.33 -4.72 -2.51
N LYS A 22 -5.57 -5.19 -3.52
CA LYS A 22 -5.86 -4.97 -4.94
C LYS A 22 -7.26 -5.46 -5.31
N ASN A 23 -7.56 -6.72 -5.01
CA ASN A 23 -8.86 -7.33 -5.35
C ASN A 23 -10.02 -6.62 -4.64
N ALA A 24 -9.83 -6.24 -3.37
CA ALA A 24 -10.83 -5.51 -2.61
C ALA A 24 -11.10 -4.10 -3.16
N ALA A 25 -10.05 -3.37 -3.56
CA ALA A 25 -10.21 -2.07 -4.19
C ALA A 25 -10.97 -2.17 -5.52
N MET A 26 -10.63 -3.17 -6.35
CA MET A 26 -11.33 -3.42 -7.61
C MET A 26 -12.80 -3.78 -7.40
N GLU A 27 -13.10 -4.63 -6.40
CA GLU A 27 -14.48 -4.98 -6.07
C GLU A 27 -15.25 -3.77 -5.51
N ALA A 28 -14.64 -2.95 -4.67
CA ALA A 28 -15.25 -1.71 -4.18
C ALA A 28 -15.63 -0.77 -5.35
N ILE A 29 -14.70 -0.54 -6.30
CA ILE A 29 -14.97 0.25 -7.50
C ILE A 29 -16.14 -0.33 -8.29
N LYS A 30 -16.17 -1.64 -8.48
CA LYS A 30 -17.25 -2.34 -9.17
C LYS A 30 -18.59 -2.16 -8.45
N ARG A 31 -18.63 -2.30 -7.12
CA ARG A 31 -19.85 -2.13 -6.30
C ARG A 31 -20.38 -0.70 -6.35
N HIS A 32 -19.52 0.31 -6.29
CA HIS A 32 -19.93 1.71 -6.40
C HIS A 32 -20.32 2.11 -7.83
N GLY A 33 -19.94 1.32 -8.85
CA GLY A 33 -20.21 1.60 -10.26
C GLY A 33 -19.30 2.67 -10.87
N HIS A 34 -18.44 3.31 -10.07
CA HIS A 34 -17.45 4.27 -10.52
C HIS A 34 -16.23 4.29 -9.59
N GLY A 35 -15.08 4.67 -10.12
CA GLY A 35 -13.85 4.84 -9.34
C GLY A 35 -12.60 4.70 -10.20
N VAL A 36 -11.45 4.99 -9.59
CA VAL A 36 -10.14 4.90 -10.26
C VAL A 36 -9.22 3.98 -9.48
N PHE A 37 -8.75 2.94 -10.18
CA PHE A 37 -7.65 2.12 -9.70
C PHE A 37 -6.35 2.58 -10.35
N LEU A 38 -5.52 3.29 -9.60
CA LEU A 38 -4.23 3.75 -10.05
C LEU A 38 -3.13 2.77 -9.64
N TYR A 39 -2.49 2.11 -10.61
CA TYR A 39 -1.40 1.15 -10.38
C TYR A 39 -0.03 1.81 -10.59
N SER A 40 0.84 1.72 -9.59
CA SER A 40 2.18 2.33 -9.60
C SER A 40 3.27 1.26 -9.73
N PRO A 41 3.64 0.83 -10.95
CA PRO A 41 4.47 -0.36 -11.17
C PRO A 41 5.91 -0.21 -10.63
N PHE A 42 6.42 1.01 -10.49
CA PHE A 42 7.80 1.28 -10.09
C PHE A 42 7.98 1.48 -8.58
N GLN A 43 7.00 1.10 -7.77
CA GLN A 43 7.04 1.23 -6.30
C GLN A 43 7.20 -0.12 -5.58
N GLU A 44 7.67 -1.15 -6.29
CA GLU A 44 8.01 -2.44 -5.69
C GLU A 44 9.03 -2.26 -4.55
N GLY A 45 8.93 -3.09 -3.52
CA GLY A 45 9.85 -3.02 -2.37
C GLY A 45 9.84 -1.66 -1.66
N ARG A 46 8.70 -0.96 -1.64
CA ARG A 46 8.55 0.40 -1.09
C ARG A 46 9.50 1.40 -1.76
N GLY A 47 9.64 1.27 -3.08
CA GLY A 47 10.44 2.15 -3.94
C GLY A 47 11.88 1.68 -4.15
N HIS A 48 12.34 0.68 -3.40
CA HIS A 48 13.69 0.11 -3.56
C HIS A 48 13.81 -0.90 -4.72
N GLY A 49 12.68 -1.33 -5.29
CA GLY A 49 12.64 -2.29 -6.38
C GLY A 49 12.62 -3.76 -5.93
N ILE A 50 12.51 -4.64 -6.91
CA ILE A 50 12.32 -6.09 -6.68
C ILE A 50 13.56 -6.76 -6.08
N GLU A 51 14.75 -6.35 -6.51
CA GLU A 51 16.02 -6.96 -6.07
C GLU A 51 16.25 -6.71 -4.58
N VAL A 52 16.08 -5.46 -4.14
CA VAL A 52 16.20 -5.09 -2.73
C VAL A 52 15.16 -5.81 -1.89
N LYS A 53 13.91 -5.92 -2.37
CA LYS A 53 12.86 -6.68 -1.66
C LYS A 53 13.23 -8.15 -1.48
N ILE A 54 13.82 -8.79 -2.48
CA ILE A 54 14.26 -10.20 -2.37
C ILE A 54 15.36 -10.32 -1.30
N ALA A 55 16.34 -9.42 -1.32
CA ALA A 55 17.42 -9.40 -0.33
C ALA A 55 16.90 -9.15 1.09
N GLU A 56 15.99 -8.18 1.24
CA GLU A 56 15.32 -7.83 2.48
C GLU A 56 14.53 -9.03 3.04
N MET A 57 13.72 -9.70 2.22
CA MET A 57 12.99 -10.90 2.62
C MET A 57 13.93 -12.05 3.03
N ALA A 58 15.11 -12.17 2.42
CA ALA A 58 16.11 -13.16 2.82
C ALA A 58 16.68 -12.84 4.20
N ILE A 59 16.99 -11.58 4.47
CA ILE A 59 17.48 -11.10 5.77
C ILE A 59 16.43 -11.29 6.87
N GLN A 60 15.16 -10.95 6.61
CA GLN A 60 14.06 -11.20 7.55
C GLN A 60 14.03 -12.67 7.98
N ARG A 61 14.16 -13.60 7.03
CA ARG A 61 14.13 -15.04 7.30
C ARG A 61 15.36 -15.53 8.05
N GLU A 62 16.55 -15.09 7.65
CA GLU A 62 17.81 -15.53 8.29
C GLU A 62 17.93 -15.02 9.73
N LYS A 63 17.59 -13.74 9.94
CA LYS A 63 17.80 -13.06 11.23
C LYS A 63 16.54 -12.95 12.08
N LYS A 64 15.41 -13.46 11.58
CA LYS A 64 14.08 -13.35 12.23
C LYS A 64 13.73 -11.90 12.56
N LEU A 65 14.07 -10.99 11.64
CA LEU A 65 13.83 -9.57 11.76
C LEU A 65 12.51 -9.19 11.10
N ASP A 66 11.98 -8.07 11.56
CA ASP A 66 10.86 -7.40 10.93
C ASP A 66 11.33 -6.57 9.71
N THR A 67 10.40 -6.15 8.85
CA THR A 67 10.74 -5.43 7.62
C THR A 67 11.51 -4.12 7.87
N VAL A 68 11.20 -3.38 8.95
CA VAL A 68 11.90 -2.12 9.25
C VAL A 68 13.32 -2.38 9.74
N ASP A 69 13.50 -3.39 10.59
CA ASP A 69 14.81 -3.76 11.12
C ASP A 69 15.70 -4.38 10.02
N ALA A 70 15.11 -5.13 9.09
CA ALA A 70 15.82 -5.64 7.90
C ALA A 70 16.31 -4.50 7.01
N PHE A 71 15.46 -3.51 6.68
CA PHE A 71 15.90 -2.32 5.94
C PHE A 71 16.98 -1.53 6.69
N THR A 72 16.83 -1.35 8.00
CA THR A 72 17.82 -0.68 8.86
C THR A 72 19.18 -1.39 8.79
N LEU A 73 19.18 -2.72 8.87
CA LEU A 73 20.40 -3.52 8.75
C LEU A 73 21.05 -3.42 7.36
N MET A 74 20.25 -3.24 6.31
CA MET A 74 20.74 -2.98 4.95
C MET A 74 21.25 -1.54 4.76
N GLY A 75 21.11 -0.66 5.76
CA GLY A 75 21.46 0.75 5.65
C GLY A 75 20.49 1.54 4.77
N LEU A 76 19.23 1.11 4.70
CA LEU A 76 18.19 1.67 3.83
C LEU A 76 17.03 2.24 4.63
N GLU A 77 16.41 3.29 4.09
CA GLU A 77 15.16 3.83 4.62
C GLU A 77 14.00 2.83 4.43
N PRO A 78 13.06 2.72 5.38
CA PRO A 78 12.01 1.71 5.33
C PRO A 78 10.93 1.96 4.27
N ASP A 79 10.82 3.17 3.73
CA ASP A 79 9.92 3.56 2.65
C ASP A 79 10.43 4.81 1.95
N ILE A 80 10.75 4.73 0.65
CA ILE A 80 11.25 5.86 -0.16
C ILE A 80 10.26 6.25 -1.27
N ARG A 81 9.02 5.77 -1.20
CA ARG A 81 8.01 6.06 -2.22
C ARG A 81 7.62 7.52 -2.19
N THR A 82 7.56 8.09 -3.39
CA THR A 82 6.95 9.39 -3.65
C THR A 82 5.75 9.20 -4.56
N TYR A 83 4.79 10.12 -4.52
CA TYR A 83 3.49 9.96 -5.16
C TYR A 83 3.15 11.07 -6.17
N GLU A 84 4.12 11.88 -6.59
CA GLU A 84 3.89 13.03 -7.46
C GLU A 84 3.34 12.60 -8.83
N ARG A 85 3.82 11.47 -9.36
CA ARG A 85 3.34 10.91 -10.63
C ARG A 85 1.88 10.49 -10.54
N GLU A 86 1.50 9.96 -9.38
CA GLU A 86 0.14 9.54 -9.10
C GLU A 86 -0.79 10.73 -8.95
N ILE A 87 -0.35 11.81 -8.32
CA ILE A 87 -1.10 13.06 -8.26
C ILE A 87 -1.29 13.62 -9.67
N GLN A 88 -0.22 13.72 -10.48
CA GLN A 88 -0.31 14.19 -11.86
C GLN A 88 -1.29 13.33 -12.68
N ALA A 89 -1.25 12.01 -12.54
CA ALA A 89 -2.16 11.12 -13.24
C ALA A 89 -3.64 11.35 -12.86
N LEU A 90 -3.93 11.65 -11.58
CA LEU A 90 -5.28 11.98 -11.15
C LEU A 90 -5.75 13.34 -11.72
N GLU A 91 -4.84 14.29 -11.91
CA GLU A 91 -5.15 15.59 -12.53
C GLU A 91 -5.38 15.45 -14.03
N ASP A 92 -4.54 14.69 -14.73
CA ASP A 92 -4.68 14.41 -16.16
C ASP A 92 -5.98 13.67 -16.48
N LEU A 93 -6.44 12.80 -15.56
CA LEU A 93 -7.73 12.11 -15.65
C LEU A 93 -8.92 12.99 -15.27
N GLY A 94 -8.70 14.23 -14.82
CA GLY A 94 -9.76 15.15 -14.41
C GLY A 94 -10.52 14.70 -13.16
N ILE A 95 -9.87 13.98 -12.24
CA ILE A 95 -10.52 13.48 -11.04
C ILE A 95 -10.92 14.63 -10.12
N PRO A 96 -12.17 14.69 -9.64
CA PRO A 96 -12.62 15.74 -8.72
C PRO A 96 -11.72 15.82 -7.49
N LYS A 97 -11.46 17.04 -6.99
CA LYS A 97 -10.61 17.22 -5.81
C LYS A 97 -11.19 16.57 -4.55
N LYS A 98 -12.51 16.42 -4.44
CA LYS A 98 -13.14 15.67 -3.33
C LYS A 98 -13.25 14.19 -3.69
N ILE A 99 -12.55 13.32 -2.94
CA ILE A 99 -12.48 11.88 -3.21
C ILE A 99 -12.67 11.04 -1.95
N ILE A 100 -12.95 9.76 -2.17
CA ILE A 100 -12.83 8.71 -1.15
C ILE A 100 -11.51 7.97 -1.41
N HIS A 101 -10.70 7.81 -0.36
CA HIS A 101 -9.38 7.20 -0.47
C HIS A 101 -9.37 5.75 0.01
N PHE A 102 -8.95 4.81 -0.83
CA PHE A 102 -8.84 3.40 -0.46
C PHE A 102 -7.38 3.03 -0.14
N SER A 103 -6.92 3.37 1.06
CA SER A 103 -5.63 2.95 1.65
C SER A 103 -5.47 3.54 3.07
N GLY A 104 -4.80 2.84 3.98
CA GLY A 104 -4.40 3.37 5.28
C GLY A 104 -2.96 3.86 5.33
N ASN A 105 -2.23 3.88 4.21
CA ASN A 105 -0.89 4.46 4.16
C ASN A 105 -0.96 5.99 4.36
N PRO A 106 -0.39 6.54 5.45
CA PRO A 106 -0.41 7.97 5.71
C PRO A 106 0.32 8.78 4.63
N ASN A 107 1.35 8.22 4.00
CA ASN A 107 2.13 8.91 2.97
C ASN A 107 1.31 9.13 1.69
N LYS A 108 0.43 8.19 1.33
CA LYS A 108 -0.49 8.35 0.19
C LYS A 108 -1.53 9.42 0.46
N ARG A 109 -2.06 9.45 1.68
CA ARG A 109 -3.00 10.48 2.13
C ARG A 109 -2.34 11.86 2.10
N ALA A 110 -1.15 11.99 2.69
CA ALA A 110 -0.40 13.24 2.73
C ALA A 110 -0.12 13.76 1.32
N ALA A 111 0.30 12.89 0.39
CA ALA A 111 0.52 13.28 -1.00
C ALA A 111 -0.75 13.78 -1.71
N LEU A 112 -1.91 13.15 -1.46
CA LEU A 112 -3.18 13.61 -1.99
C LEU A 112 -3.58 14.98 -1.43
N GLU A 113 -3.46 15.16 -0.11
CA GLU A 113 -3.75 16.43 0.56
C GLU A 113 -2.81 17.55 0.05
N GLN A 114 -1.52 17.25 -0.15
CA GLN A 114 -0.55 18.17 -0.78
C GLN A 114 -0.90 18.48 -2.24
N GLY A 115 -1.45 17.52 -2.98
CA GLY A 115 -1.99 17.70 -4.34
C GLY A 115 -3.35 18.41 -4.39
N GLY A 116 -3.84 18.93 -3.25
CA GLY A 116 -5.10 19.67 -3.14
C GLY A 116 -6.36 18.80 -3.13
N TYR A 117 -6.22 17.49 -2.94
CA TYR A 117 -7.37 16.59 -2.78
C TYR A 117 -7.93 16.65 -1.35
N ILE A 118 -9.26 16.68 -1.25
CA ILE A 118 -10.02 16.62 0.00
C ILE A 118 -10.49 15.17 0.18
N ILE A 119 -9.96 14.52 1.22
CA ILE A 119 -10.34 13.15 1.56
C ILE A 119 -11.65 13.16 2.34
N ALA A 120 -12.75 12.88 1.66
CA ALA A 120 -14.10 12.86 2.24
C ALA A 120 -14.32 11.64 3.13
N ASP A 121 -13.70 10.50 2.78
CA ASP A 121 -13.69 9.28 3.57
C ASP A 121 -12.44 8.45 3.24
N GLN A 122 -12.09 7.52 4.12
CA GLN A 122 -10.92 6.65 3.99
C GLN A 122 -11.28 5.20 4.32
N TYR A 123 -10.95 4.30 3.40
CA TYR A 123 -11.21 2.86 3.53
C TYR A 123 -9.92 2.06 3.41
N GLU A 124 -9.89 0.92 4.09
CA GLU A 124 -8.92 -0.12 3.81
C GLU A 124 -9.55 -1.50 3.97
N TRP A 125 -9.03 -2.46 3.20
CA TRP A 125 -9.39 -3.85 3.33
C TRP A 125 -8.75 -4.45 4.58
N THR A 126 -9.56 -5.00 5.49
CA THR A 126 -9.13 -5.50 6.80
C THR A 126 -9.53 -6.94 7.09
N ALA A 127 -9.85 -7.74 6.07
CA ALA A 127 -10.28 -9.11 6.31
C ALA A 127 -9.14 -9.96 6.94
N PRO A 128 -9.48 -11.13 7.52
CA PRO A 128 -8.49 -12.03 8.11
C PRO A 128 -7.40 -12.41 7.11
N LEU A 129 -6.17 -12.45 7.58
CA LEU A 129 -4.96 -12.83 6.85
C LEU A 129 -4.32 -14.04 7.53
N GLY A 130 -3.48 -14.78 6.81
CA GLY A 130 -2.59 -15.75 7.44
C GLY A 130 -1.58 -15.06 8.37
N ASP A 131 -0.95 -15.83 9.26
CA ASP A 131 -0.08 -15.30 10.32
C ASP A 131 1.01 -14.37 9.79
N LEU A 132 1.66 -14.73 8.69
CA LEU A 132 2.75 -13.95 8.09
C LEU A 132 2.28 -12.59 7.56
N ALA A 133 1.18 -12.56 6.81
CA ALA A 133 0.62 -11.31 6.31
C ALA A 133 -0.01 -10.46 7.44
N THR A 134 -0.55 -11.10 8.48
CA THR A 134 -1.02 -10.41 9.69
C THR A 134 0.13 -9.71 10.40
N ALA A 135 1.26 -10.40 10.60
CA ALA A 135 2.46 -9.83 11.21
C ALA A 135 2.99 -8.61 10.42
N GLU A 136 3.06 -8.71 9.09
CA GLU A 136 3.47 -7.57 8.25
C GLU A 136 2.48 -6.40 8.33
N ARG A 137 1.17 -6.66 8.40
CA ARG A 137 0.16 -5.61 8.58
C ARG A 137 0.28 -4.92 9.95
N ASP A 138 0.50 -5.68 11.01
CA ASP A 138 0.66 -5.14 12.37
C ASP A 138 1.95 -4.34 12.53
N LEU A 139 3.02 -4.73 11.82
CA LEU A 139 4.23 -3.93 11.68
C LEU A 139 3.97 -2.60 10.99
N LYS A 140 3.25 -2.60 9.85
CA LYS A 140 2.90 -1.36 9.15
C LYS A 140 2.11 -0.42 10.06
N LYS A 141 1.21 -0.97 10.89
CA LYS A 141 0.47 -0.20 11.89
C LYS A 141 1.38 0.42 12.95
N SER A 142 2.22 -0.41 13.58
CA SER A 142 2.99 -0.02 14.77
C SER A 142 4.25 0.79 14.46
N ARG A 143 4.87 0.57 13.28
CA ARG A 143 6.15 1.18 12.92
C ARG A 143 6.08 2.19 11.78
N LEU A 144 5.05 2.11 10.94
CA LEU A 144 4.89 2.97 9.76
C LEU A 144 3.62 3.83 9.81
N ASN A 145 2.94 3.84 10.96
CA ASN A 145 1.75 4.65 11.21
C ASN A 145 0.60 4.41 10.22
N TYR A 146 0.44 3.17 9.72
CA TYR A 146 -0.70 2.84 8.87
C TYR A 146 -1.99 2.92 9.68
N ASP A 147 -2.95 3.69 9.18
CA ASP A 147 -4.25 3.90 9.78
C ASP A 147 -5.31 3.06 9.06
N TYR A 148 -5.50 1.85 9.59
CA TYR A 148 -6.51 0.90 9.16
C TYR A 148 -7.90 1.30 9.67
N ARG A 149 -8.45 2.40 9.13
CA ARG A 149 -9.84 2.77 9.40
C ARG A 149 -10.77 1.75 8.77
N ARG A 150 -11.54 1.09 9.62
CA ARG A 150 -12.56 0.14 9.19
C ARG A 150 -13.81 0.93 8.79
N ARG A 151 -14.28 0.72 7.56
CA ARG A 151 -15.71 0.80 7.31
C ARG A 151 -16.16 -0.63 6.99
N ASP A 152 -16.83 -1.23 7.96
CA ASP A 152 -17.75 -2.32 7.66
C ASP A 152 -18.90 -1.67 6.87
N GLU A 153 -18.91 -1.87 5.56
CA GLU A 153 -20.14 -1.75 4.75
C GLU A 153 -20.94 -3.03 5.07
N GLN A 154 -22.11 -3.02 5.71
CA GLN A 154 -23.40 -2.51 5.21
C GLN A 154 -23.54 -2.57 3.69
#